data_AF-A0A954BNQ9-F1
#
_entry.id   AF-A0A954BNQ9-F1
#
_cell.length_a   1.000
_cell.length_b   1.000
_cell.length_c   1.000
_cell.angle_alpha   90.00
_cell.angle_beta   90.00
_cell.angle_gamma   90.00
#
_symmetry.space_group_name_H-M   'P 1'
#
loop_
_entity.id
_entity.type
_entity.pdbx_description
1 polymer ?
#
loop_
_entity_poly.entity_id
_entity_poly.type
_entity_poly.pdbx_seq_one_letter_code
_entity_poly.pdbx_strand_id
1 'polypeptide(L)'
;IVPSPVAALSNPDTALACDMRVRRTSLCQQEFCLEFTDTAFAGDAADCTSRIAHLRRHGFRVSVDMRKSWQTPIAEGMRLLIDTLRVDARKLDDDDLADACEVAAAAGIMVIAEHASWRDAENLARLGISAAIKPRTDA
;
A
#
# COMPACT_ATOMS: atom_id res chain seq x y z
N ILE A 1 8.20 0.17 5.91
CA ILE A 1 7.65 0.63 4.61
C ILE A 1 8.64 1.63 4.03
N VAL A 2 8.95 1.52 2.73
CA VAL A 2 9.94 2.34 2.03
C VAL A 2 9.23 3.13 0.93
N PRO A 3 9.02 4.45 1.11
CA PRO A 3 8.46 5.30 0.06
C PRO A 3 9.31 5.22 -1.20
N SER A 4 8.67 4.96 -2.34
CA SER A 4 9.31 4.69 -3.61
C SER A 4 8.71 5.59 -4.71
N PRO A 5 9.52 6.15 -5.61
CA PRO A 5 9.03 7.00 -6.69
C PRO A 5 8.27 6.18 -7.73
N VAL A 6 7.30 6.80 -8.41
CA VAL A 6 6.53 6.16 -9.52
C VAL A 6 7.46 5.56 -10.59
N ALA A 7 8.55 6.25 -10.92
CA ALA A 7 9.53 5.78 -11.89
C ALA A 7 10.17 4.43 -11.51
N ALA A 8 10.25 4.09 -10.22
CA ALA A 8 10.75 2.79 -9.78
C ALA A 8 9.74 1.67 -10.07
N LEU A 9 8.43 1.92 -9.99
CA LEU A 9 7.42 0.93 -10.41
C LEU A 9 7.46 0.70 -11.93
N SER A 10 7.68 1.76 -12.70
CA SER A 10 7.70 1.70 -14.16
C SER A 10 9.00 1.14 -14.75
N ASN A 11 10.10 1.13 -14.01
CA ASN A 11 11.38 0.63 -14.49
C ASN A 11 11.46 -0.91 -14.33
N PRO A 12 11.63 -1.67 -15.43
CA PRO A 12 11.70 -3.14 -15.37
C PRO A 12 12.87 -3.66 -14.54
N ASP A 13 13.96 -2.90 -14.41
CA ASP A 13 15.16 -3.33 -13.69
C ASP A 13 15.10 -3.05 -12.18
N THR A 14 14.07 -2.37 -11.69
CA THR A 14 13.96 -2.00 -10.27
C THR A 14 14.05 -3.21 -9.35
N ALA A 15 13.33 -4.29 -9.66
CA ALA A 15 13.31 -5.48 -8.82
C ALA A 15 14.70 -6.12 -8.72
N LEU A 16 15.41 -6.22 -9.85
CA LEU A 16 16.75 -6.77 -9.93
C LEU A 16 17.77 -5.86 -9.22
N ALA A 17 17.70 -4.55 -9.43
CA ALA A 17 18.58 -3.59 -8.78
C ALA A 17 18.43 -3.61 -7.24
N CYS A 18 17.18 -3.67 -6.75
CA CYS A 18 16.89 -3.83 -5.33
C CYS A 18 17.40 -5.17 -4.79
N ASP A 19 17.16 -6.28 -5.48
CA ASP A 19 17.63 -7.62 -5.08
C ASP A 19 19.16 -7.65 -4.93
N MET A 20 19.88 -7.14 -5.92
CA MET A 20 21.34 -7.06 -5.91
C MET A 20 21.88 -6.21 -4.76
N ARG A 21 21.13 -5.19 -4.32
CA ARG A 21 21.51 -4.37 -3.17
C ARG A 21 21.25 -5.10 -1.85
N VAL A 22 20.09 -5.75 -1.72
CA VAL A 22 19.71 -6.51 -0.50
C VAL A 22 20.68 -7.66 -0.24
N ARG A 23 21.13 -8.36 -1.28
CA ARG A 23 22.14 -9.44 -1.19
C ARG A 23 23.48 -9.03 -0.58
N ARG A 24 23.76 -7.72 -0.50
CA ARG A 24 24.97 -7.16 0.15
C ARG A 24 24.74 -6.77 1.60
N THR A 25 23.60 -7.15 2.17
CA THR A 25 23.20 -6.86 3.55
C THR A 25 22.84 -8.16 4.28
N SER A 26 22.56 -8.08 5.58
CA SER A 26 22.01 -9.18 6.37
C SER A 26 20.48 -9.29 6.27
N LEU A 27 19.84 -8.44 5.49
CA LEU A 27 18.38 -8.36 5.36
C LEU A 27 17.89 -9.21 4.19
N CYS A 28 16.62 -9.56 4.22
CA CYS A 28 15.92 -10.27 3.16
C CYS A 28 14.89 -9.39 2.47
N GLN A 29 14.54 -9.72 1.24
CA GLN A 29 13.66 -8.92 0.37
C GLN A 29 12.27 -8.73 0.99
N GLN A 30 11.75 -9.75 1.68
CA GLN A 30 10.45 -9.69 2.37
C GLN A 30 10.40 -8.69 3.52
N GLU A 31 11.54 -8.26 4.05
CA GLU A 31 11.58 -7.22 5.09
C GLU A 31 11.23 -5.84 4.52
N PHE A 32 11.42 -5.65 3.21
CA PHE A 32 11.13 -4.41 2.52
C PHE A 32 9.72 -4.43 1.93
N CYS A 33 8.95 -3.39 2.26
CA CYS A 33 7.63 -3.12 1.67
C CYS A 33 7.73 -1.78 0.94
N LEU A 34 7.81 -1.85 -0.40
CA LEU A 34 7.95 -0.69 -1.28
C LEU A 34 6.59 -0.01 -1.44
N GLU A 35 6.52 1.26 -1.11
CA GLU A 35 5.29 2.04 -1.12
C GLU A 35 5.24 2.99 -2.31
N PHE A 36 4.14 2.97 -3.04
CA PHE A 36 3.87 3.84 -4.17
C PHE A 36 2.55 4.57 -3.95
N THR A 37 2.43 5.80 -4.45
CA THR A 37 1.15 6.51 -4.45
C THR A 37 0.13 5.78 -5.31
N ASP A 38 -1.16 5.92 -5.02
CA ASP A 38 -2.25 5.36 -5.85
C ASP A 38 -2.08 5.72 -7.33
N THR A 39 -1.69 6.96 -7.62
CA THR A 39 -1.44 7.46 -8.98
C THR A 39 -0.31 6.75 -9.71
N ALA A 40 0.58 6.03 -9.02
CA ALA A 40 1.61 5.21 -9.65
C ALA A 40 1.01 4.04 -10.45
N PHE A 41 -0.22 3.66 -10.11
CA PHE A 41 -0.97 2.57 -10.73
C PHE A 41 -1.97 3.08 -11.78
N ALA A 42 -1.95 4.37 -12.10
CA ALA A 42 -2.76 4.92 -13.17
C ALA A 42 -2.28 4.40 -14.54
N GLY A 43 -3.21 3.94 -15.38
CA GLY A 43 -2.91 3.41 -16.71
C GLY A 43 -3.53 2.04 -16.94
N ASP A 44 -2.87 1.22 -17.76
CA ASP A 44 -3.32 -0.15 -18.02
C ASP A 44 -3.11 -1.05 -16.80
N ALA A 45 -4.21 -1.66 -16.34
CA ALA A 45 -4.21 -2.53 -15.17
C ALA A 45 -3.35 -3.79 -15.38
N ALA A 46 -3.27 -4.32 -16.61
CA ALA A 46 -2.46 -5.51 -16.90
C ALA A 46 -0.96 -5.20 -16.76
N ASP A 47 -0.52 -4.06 -17.28
CA ASP A 47 0.86 -3.57 -17.15
C ASP A 47 1.23 -3.31 -15.67
N CYS A 48 0.38 -2.61 -14.93
CA CYS A 48 0.60 -2.37 -13.49
C CYS A 48 0.68 -3.69 -12.70
N THR A 49 -0.22 -4.63 -12.96
CA THR A 49 -0.20 -5.96 -12.34
C THR A 49 1.10 -6.70 -12.64
N SER A 50 1.58 -6.66 -13.89
CA SER A 50 2.85 -7.28 -14.29
C SER A 50 4.06 -6.71 -13.54
N ARG A 51 4.10 -5.38 -13.37
CA ARG A 51 5.18 -4.68 -12.65
C ARG A 51 5.20 -5.04 -11.16
N ILE A 52 4.04 -5.06 -10.50
CA ILE A 52 3.94 -5.50 -9.10
C ILE A 52 4.32 -6.98 -8.98
N ALA A 53 3.82 -7.83 -9.88
CA ALA A 53 4.15 -9.24 -9.90
C ALA A 53 5.66 -9.47 -10.07
N HIS A 54 6.36 -8.59 -10.79
CA HIS A 54 7.81 -8.63 -10.90
C HIS A 54 8.49 -8.37 -9.56
N LEU A 55 8.11 -7.31 -8.83
CA LEU A 55 8.62 -7.04 -7.48
C LEU A 55 8.35 -8.23 -6.53
N ARG A 56 7.13 -8.79 -6.57
CA ARG A 56 6.72 -9.94 -5.74
C ARG A 56 7.52 -11.20 -6.06
N ARG A 57 7.83 -11.47 -7.33
CA ARG A 57 8.71 -12.59 -7.74
C ARG A 57 10.13 -12.49 -7.17
N HIS A 58 10.60 -11.27 -6.88
CA HIS A 58 11.88 -11.02 -6.21
C HIS A 58 11.75 -10.95 -4.67
N GLY A 59 10.58 -11.26 -4.10
CA GLY A 59 10.36 -11.32 -2.66
C GLY A 59 10.03 -9.98 -1.99
N PHE A 60 9.91 -8.88 -2.76
CA PHE A 60 9.52 -7.59 -2.21
C PHE A 60 8.02 -7.53 -1.92
N ARG A 61 7.66 -6.89 -0.80
CA ARG A 61 6.28 -6.52 -0.49
C ARG A 61 5.93 -5.19 -1.15
N VAL A 62 4.65 -4.97 -1.42
CA VAL A 62 4.15 -3.75 -2.07
C VAL A 62 3.07 -3.08 -1.22
N SER A 63 3.16 -1.76 -1.09
CA SER A 63 2.22 -0.92 -0.40
C SER A 63 1.65 0.14 -1.34
N VAL A 64 0.39 0.49 -1.15
CA VAL A 64 -0.25 1.61 -1.83
C VAL A 64 -0.49 2.74 -0.82
N ASP A 65 -0.02 3.94 -1.14
CA ASP A 65 -0.27 5.15 -0.37
C ASP A 65 -1.46 5.91 -0.96
N MET A 66 -2.59 5.86 -0.25
CA MET A 66 -3.82 6.58 -0.53
C MET A 66 -4.07 7.76 0.42
N ARG A 67 -3.07 8.21 1.19
CA ARG A 67 -3.25 9.34 2.14
C ARG A 67 -3.59 10.66 1.44
N LYS A 68 -3.18 10.83 0.18
CA LYS A 68 -3.35 12.08 -0.58
C LYS A 68 -4.42 11.99 -1.68
N SER A 69 -4.51 10.86 -2.37
CA SER A 69 -5.42 10.56 -3.48
C SER A 69 -5.83 9.09 -3.40
N TRP A 70 -7.03 8.77 -3.89
CA TRP A 70 -7.60 7.41 -3.97
C TRP A 70 -8.41 7.23 -5.26
N GLN A 71 -8.07 8.01 -6.29
CA GLN A 71 -8.81 8.05 -7.55
C GLN A 71 -8.46 6.88 -8.47
N THR A 72 -7.37 6.15 -8.15
CA THR A 72 -6.94 4.97 -8.92
C THR A 72 -7.44 3.70 -8.23
N PRO A 73 -8.43 2.98 -8.80
CA PRO A 73 -8.95 1.77 -8.18
C PRO A 73 -7.93 0.63 -8.24
N ILE A 74 -7.89 -0.18 -7.18
CA ILE A 74 -7.05 -1.38 -7.15
C ILE A 74 -7.76 -2.49 -7.95
N ALA A 75 -7.24 -2.77 -9.15
CA ALA A 75 -7.74 -3.83 -10.02
C ALA A 75 -7.65 -5.20 -9.34
N GLU A 76 -8.59 -6.10 -9.64
CA GLU A 76 -8.72 -7.41 -8.99
C GLU A 76 -7.40 -8.21 -8.97
N GLY A 77 -6.69 -8.27 -10.11
CA GLY A 77 -5.41 -8.97 -10.21
C GLY A 77 -4.29 -8.39 -9.34
N MET A 78 -4.36 -7.09 -9.01
CA MET A 78 -3.39 -6.44 -8.13
C MET A 78 -3.66 -6.72 -6.66
N ARG A 79 -4.91 -7.00 -6.28
CA ARG A 79 -5.31 -7.17 -4.87
C ARG A 79 -4.55 -8.31 -4.18
N LEU A 80 -4.25 -9.38 -4.91
CA LEU A 80 -3.45 -10.52 -4.42
C LEU A 80 -1.95 -10.19 -4.27
N LEU A 81 -1.50 -9.09 -4.86
CA LEU A 81 -0.09 -8.71 -4.94
C LEU A 81 0.26 -7.55 -4.02
N ILE A 82 -0.72 -6.81 -3.50
CA ILE A 82 -0.54 -5.70 -2.57
C ILE A 82 -0.62 -6.24 -1.15
N ASP A 83 0.34 -5.86 -0.30
CA ASP A 83 0.41 -6.30 1.09
C ASP A 83 -0.28 -5.31 2.03
N THR A 84 -0.17 -4.01 1.73
CA THR A 84 -0.67 -2.95 2.62
C THR A 84 -1.29 -1.79 1.84
N LEU A 85 -2.29 -1.16 2.45
CA LEU A 85 -2.90 0.09 1.98
C LEU A 85 -2.77 1.13 3.09
N ARG A 86 -2.22 2.31 2.79
CA ARG A 86 -2.09 3.40 3.77
C ARG A 86 -3.05 4.54 3.47
N VAL A 87 -3.79 4.95 4.49
CA VAL A 87 -4.85 5.96 4.38
C VAL A 87 -4.70 7.03 5.47
N ASP A 88 -5.30 8.19 5.26
CA ASP A 88 -5.39 9.26 6.27
C ASP A 88 -6.76 9.16 6.94
N ALA A 89 -6.79 8.88 8.24
CA ALA A 89 -8.03 8.71 8.99
C ALA A 89 -8.95 9.93 8.94
N ARG A 90 -8.38 11.13 8.74
CA ARG A 90 -9.12 12.39 8.65
C ARG A 90 -9.92 12.54 7.36
N LYS A 91 -9.75 11.61 6.42
CA LYS A 91 -10.39 11.61 5.11
C LYS A 91 -11.37 10.45 4.92
N LEU A 92 -11.60 9.65 5.96
CA LEU A 92 -12.49 8.49 5.90
C LEU A 92 -13.98 8.85 5.89
N ASP A 93 -14.31 10.14 6.00
CA ASP A 93 -15.67 10.65 5.73
C ASP A 93 -15.99 10.67 4.22
N ASP A 94 -14.98 10.43 3.37
CA ASP A 94 -15.14 10.27 1.92
C ASP A 94 -15.52 8.81 1.59
N ASP A 95 -16.71 8.62 1.02
CA ASP A 95 -17.27 7.29 0.74
C ASP A 95 -16.36 6.46 -0.20
N ASP A 96 -15.72 7.08 -1.19
CA ASP A 96 -14.85 6.36 -2.14
C ASP A 96 -13.61 5.79 -1.42
N LEU A 97 -13.06 6.53 -0.46
CA LEU A 97 -11.93 6.07 0.34
C LEU A 97 -12.36 4.98 1.34
N ALA A 98 -13.53 5.11 1.95
CA ALA A 98 -14.09 4.11 2.86
C ALA A 98 -14.34 2.79 2.11
N ASP A 99 -14.98 2.83 0.94
CA ASP A 99 -15.21 1.68 0.08
C ASP A 99 -13.88 1.03 -0.35
N ALA A 100 -12.87 1.82 -0.71
CA ALA A 100 -11.55 1.30 -1.03
C ALA A 100 -10.90 0.55 0.15
N CYS A 101 -11.10 1.02 1.39
CA CYS A 101 -10.61 0.34 2.59
C CYS A 101 -11.34 -0.99 2.81
N GLU A 102 -12.66 -1.03 2.68
CA GLU A 102 -13.46 -2.25 2.83
C GLU A 102 -13.08 -3.30 1.77
N VAL A 103 -12.96 -2.89 0.51
CA VAL A 103 -12.53 -3.76 -0.59
C VAL A 103 -11.12 -4.30 -0.35
N ALA A 104 -10.20 -3.46 0.12
CA ALA A 104 -8.84 -3.87 0.43
C ALA A 104 -8.82 -4.89 1.59
N ALA A 105 -9.56 -4.62 2.66
CA ALA A 105 -9.66 -5.51 3.82
C ALA A 105 -10.30 -6.85 3.43
N ALA A 106 -11.35 -6.85 2.63
CA ALA A 106 -11.98 -8.07 2.11
C ALA A 106 -11.04 -8.89 1.21
N ALA A 107 -10.08 -8.25 0.56
CA ALA A 107 -9.03 -8.90 -0.22
C ALA A 107 -7.83 -9.37 0.63
N GLY A 108 -7.85 -9.17 1.95
CA GLY A 108 -6.76 -9.53 2.86
C GLY A 108 -5.58 -8.55 2.86
N ILE A 109 -5.74 -7.37 2.28
CA ILE A 109 -4.74 -6.29 2.32
C ILE A 109 -4.80 -5.62 3.69
N MET A 110 -3.65 -5.45 4.34
CA MET A 110 -3.59 -4.77 5.63
C MET A 110 -3.78 -3.25 5.43
N VAL A 111 -4.93 -2.73 5.86
CA VAL A 111 -5.21 -1.29 5.82
C VAL A 111 -4.65 -0.62 7.07
N ILE A 112 -3.84 0.42 6.87
CA ILE A 112 -3.11 1.14 7.91
C ILE A 112 -3.50 2.61 7.88
N ALA A 113 -4.05 3.13 8.97
CA ALA A 113 -4.43 4.53 9.08
C ALA A 113 -3.32 5.40 9.71
N GLU A 114 -3.10 6.58 9.13
CA GLU A 114 -2.39 7.68 9.77
C GLU A 114 -3.36 8.71 10.35
N HIS A 115 -2.90 9.45 11.37
CA HIS A 115 -3.66 10.51 12.04
C HIS A 115 -4.98 10.05 12.69
N ALA A 116 -5.15 8.74 12.89
CA ALA A 116 -6.26 8.17 13.65
C ALA A 116 -6.29 8.72 15.09
N SER A 117 -7.47 9.04 15.60
CA SER A 117 -7.65 9.23 17.04
C SER A 117 -7.50 7.89 17.76
N TRP A 118 -6.85 7.87 18.91
CA TRP A 118 -6.68 6.63 19.67
C TRP A 118 -8.01 6.02 20.15
N ARG A 119 -9.07 6.84 20.28
CA ARG A 119 -10.42 6.39 20.69
C ARG A 119 -11.24 5.79 19.56
N ASP A 120 -10.90 6.08 18.31
CA ASP A 120 -11.72 5.69 17.15
C ASP A 120 -11.46 4.25 16.71
N ALA A 121 -10.70 3.47 17.49
CA ALA A 121 -10.26 2.12 17.13
C ALA A 121 -11.42 1.20 16.70
N GLU A 122 -12.56 1.24 17.41
CA GLU A 122 -13.72 0.41 17.06
C GLU A 122 -14.37 0.85 15.74
N ASN A 123 -14.48 2.16 15.50
CA ASN A 123 -15.03 2.68 14.26
C ASN A 123 -14.12 2.36 13.07
N LEU A 124 -12.81 2.57 13.22
CA LEU A 124 -11.82 2.27 12.19
C LEU A 124 -11.78 0.77 11.87
N ALA A 125 -11.90 -0.10 12.87
CA ALA A 125 -11.96 -1.54 12.65
C ALA A 125 -13.16 -1.98 11.80
N ARG A 126 -14.31 -1.30 11.93
CA ARG A 126 -15.50 -1.56 11.08
C ARG A 126 -15.25 -1.22 9.61
N LEU A 127 -14.42 -0.22 9.34
CA LEU A 127 -13.99 0.17 7.99
C LEU A 127 -12.84 -0.71 7.44
N GLY A 128 -12.51 -1.82 8.11
CA GLY A 128 -11.43 -2.72 7.69
C GLY A 128 -10.02 -2.26 8.06
N ILE A 129 -9.87 -1.19 8.84
CA ILE A 129 -8.56 -0.68 9.25
C ILE A 129 -7.97 -1.60 10.33
N SER A 130 -6.83 -2.19 10.00
CA SER A 130 -6.17 -3.21 10.81
C SER A 130 -5.08 -2.66 11.72
N ALA A 131 -4.53 -1.48 11.40
CA ALA A 131 -3.47 -0.86 12.18
C ALA A 131 -3.49 0.66 12.07
N ALA A 132 -2.83 1.34 13.01
CA ALA A 132 -2.61 2.77 12.96
C ALA A 132 -1.13 3.12 13.16
N ILE A 133 -0.64 4.12 12.44
CA ILE A 133 0.69 4.70 12.60
C ILE A 133 0.56 6.09 13.22
N LYS A 134 1.29 6.33 14.31
CA LYS A 134 1.32 7.62 15.04
C LYS A 134 -0.10 8.12 15.35
N PRO A 135 -0.90 7.35 16.12
CA PRO A 135 -2.23 7.81 16.51
C PRO A 135 -2.12 9.11 17.31
N ARG A 136 -3.12 9.97 17.15
CA ARG A 136 -3.24 11.23 17.87
C ARG A 136 -3.78 10.96 19.27
N THR A 137 -3.15 11.55 20.27
CA THR A 137 -3.72 11.65 21.62
C THR A 137 -4.84 12.69 21.63
N ASP A 138 -5.70 12.62 22.65
CA ASP A 138 -6.62 13.73 22.91
C ASP A 138 -5.83 14.99 23.25
N ALA A 139 -6.34 16.15 22.82
CA ALA A 139 -5.86 17.46 23.23
C ALA A 139 -6.49 17.85 24.58
#